data_AF-A0A661UZQ9-F1
#
_entry.id   AF-A0A661UZQ9-F1
#
_cell.length_a   1.000
_cell.length_b   1.000
_cell.length_c   1.000
_cell.angle_alpha   90.00
_cell.angle_beta   90.00
_cell.angle_gamma   90.00
#
_symmetry.space_group_name_H-M   'P 1'
#
loop_
_entity.id
_entity.type
_entity.pdbx_description
1 polymer ?
#
loop_
_entity_poly.entity_id
_entity_poly.type
_entity_poly.pdbx_seq_one_letter_code
_entity_poly.pdbx_strand_id
1 'polypeptide(L)'
;TTPREPWEFGEEAETIFRRYARLRYRLLPYIYSTAAQAAHTGLPVMRALVLKYSHDPNVRCMDSEYLFGDSFLVAPVLERGARRRMVYLPVGEWVDYWSREVQRGPTWLNYPAPLEILPLFVRRGAIIPMGPDVDHADQSINAGLILDVYPTDGGYFMLYREDRPPVEISYTADDMALRLSIQGELSAPPIVVLNDFPSARRVTVNHRPHGRWRAEGGGLVIELTSADVTDVTVWR
;
A
#
# COMPACT_ATOMS: atom_id res chain seq x y z
N THR A 1 27.08 3.17 25.05
CA THR A 1 25.83 3.76 24.53
C THR A 1 24.66 2.95 25.05
N THR A 2 23.50 3.56 25.25
CA THR A 2 22.29 2.82 25.64
C THR A 2 21.89 1.86 24.49
N PRO A 3 21.59 0.59 24.76
CA PRO A 3 21.09 -0.34 23.75
C PRO A 3 19.85 0.20 23.03
N ARG A 4 19.69 -0.16 21.75
CA ARG A 4 18.59 0.29 20.86
C ARG A 4 17.86 -0.88 20.23
N GLU A 5 18.29 -2.09 20.51
CA GLU A 5 17.75 -3.31 20.00
C GLU A 5 16.39 -3.60 20.66
N PRO A 6 15.38 -4.07 19.91
CA PRO A 6 14.01 -4.21 20.42
C PRO A 6 13.87 -5.10 21.66
N TRP A 7 14.68 -6.16 21.76
CA TRP A 7 14.64 -7.11 22.87
C TRP A 7 15.05 -6.50 24.22
N GLU A 8 15.75 -5.38 24.22
CA GLU A 8 16.14 -4.63 25.42
C GLU A 8 14.94 -3.90 26.06
N PHE A 9 13.81 -3.82 25.35
CA PHE A 9 12.58 -3.14 25.79
C PHE A 9 11.44 -4.12 26.12
N GLY A 10 11.74 -5.42 26.23
CA GLY A 10 10.77 -6.47 26.58
C GLY A 10 9.99 -7.05 25.40
N GLU A 11 9.24 -8.12 25.68
CA GLU A 11 8.57 -8.95 24.66
C GLU A 11 7.49 -8.19 23.86
N GLU A 12 6.77 -7.28 24.50
CA GLU A 12 5.75 -6.44 23.85
C GLU A 12 6.40 -5.56 22.77
N ALA A 13 7.48 -4.86 23.12
CA ALA A 13 8.21 -4.00 22.20
C ALA A 13 8.83 -4.80 21.04
N GLU A 14 9.43 -5.96 21.34
CA GLU A 14 9.99 -6.85 20.32
C GLU A 14 8.91 -7.36 19.35
N THR A 15 7.74 -7.74 19.86
CA THR A 15 6.62 -8.23 19.06
C THR A 15 6.06 -7.14 18.13
N ILE A 16 5.86 -5.94 18.67
CA ILE A 16 5.41 -4.77 17.89
C ILE A 16 6.46 -4.43 16.83
N PHE A 17 7.75 -4.36 17.20
CA PHE A 17 8.83 -4.09 16.27
C PHE A 17 8.85 -5.13 15.12
N ARG A 18 8.76 -6.42 15.44
CA ARG A 18 8.75 -7.50 14.44
C ARG A 18 7.61 -7.35 13.44
N ARG A 19 6.41 -6.95 13.90
CA ARG A 19 5.26 -6.66 13.03
C ARG A 19 5.57 -5.55 12.03
N TYR A 20 6.11 -4.41 12.48
CA TYR A 20 6.43 -3.28 11.59
C TYR A 20 7.67 -3.53 10.73
N ALA A 21 8.65 -4.29 11.22
CA ALA A 21 9.79 -4.73 10.43
C ALA A 21 9.33 -5.59 9.24
N ARG A 22 8.47 -6.59 9.48
CA ARG A 22 7.85 -7.40 8.42
C ARG A 22 7.04 -6.57 7.45
N LEU A 23 6.23 -5.63 7.95
CA LEU A 23 5.49 -4.71 7.08
C LEU A 23 6.43 -3.89 6.18
N ARG A 24 7.53 -3.36 6.74
CA ARG A 24 8.54 -2.64 5.96
C ARG A 24 9.18 -3.53 4.90
N TYR A 25 9.53 -4.78 5.23
CA TYR A 25 10.10 -5.73 4.27
C TYR A 25 9.14 -6.04 3.14
N ARG A 26 7.87 -6.30 3.45
CA ARG A 26 6.83 -6.44 2.43
C ARG A 26 6.70 -5.19 1.58
N LEU A 27 6.84 -3.99 2.15
CA LEU A 27 6.74 -2.74 1.40
C LEU A 27 8.01 -2.40 0.59
N LEU A 28 9.08 -3.19 0.63
CA LEU A 28 10.32 -2.86 -0.09
C LEU A 28 10.13 -2.54 -1.58
N PRO A 29 9.29 -3.26 -2.37
CA PRO A 29 9.03 -2.88 -3.76
C PRO A 29 8.44 -1.47 -3.90
N TYR A 30 7.49 -1.11 -3.03
CA TYR A 30 6.92 0.24 -2.96
C TYR A 30 7.95 1.29 -2.53
N ILE A 31 8.72 0.99 -1.48
CA ILE A 31 9.72 1.91 -0.91
C ILE A 31 10.83 2.20 -1.92
N TYR A 32 11.37 1.15 -2.54
CA TYR A 32 12.41 1.27 -3.55
C TYR A 32 11.92 2.07 -4.76
N SER A 33 10.71 1.79 -5.24
CA SER A 33 10.11 2.55 -6.36
C SER A 33 9.87 4.02 -6.00
N THR A 34 9.48 4.31 -4.76
CA THR A 34 9.33 5.69 -4.28
C THR A 34 10.69 6.38 -4.17
N ALA A 35 11.75 5.68 -3.75
CA ALA A 35 13.10 6.21 -3.69
C ALA A 35 13.68 6.46 -5.10
N ALA A 36 13.42 5.56 -6.05
CA ALA A 36 13.78 5.75 -7.45
C ALA A 36 13.06 6.98 -8.03
N GLN A 37 11.75 7.14 -7.79
CA GLN A 37 11.01 8.34 -8.19
C GLN A 37 11.64 9.60 -7.58
N ALA A 38 12.03 9.56 -6.30
CA ALA A 38 12.71 10.68 -5.65
C ALA A 38 14.02 11.06 -6.34
N ALA A 39 14.84 10.07 -6.71
CA ALA A 39 16.08 10.30 -7.45
C ALA A 39 15.85 10.91 -8.84
N HIS A 40 14.80 10.51 -9.55
CA HIS A 40 14.50 11.01 -10.90
C HIS A 40 13.79 12.37 -10.93
N THR A 41 12.97 12.67 -9.92
CA THR A 41 12.04 13.82 -9.96
C THR A 41 12.32 14.89 -8.90
N GLY A 42 13.10 14.56 -7.86
CA GLY A 42 13.30 15.41 -6.70
C GLY A 42 12.15 15.38 -5.67
N LEU A 43 11.07 14.61 -5.91
CA LEU A 43 10.00 14.45 -4.93
C LEU A 43 10.47 13.62 -3.73
N PRO A 44 10.38 14.10 -2.49
CA PRO A 44 10.81 13.33 -1.32
C PRO A 44 10.07 12.00 -1.15
N VAL A 45 10.71 11.01 -0.51
CA VAL A 45 10.03 9.77 -0.12
C VAL A 45 9.01 10.03 0.99
N MET A 46 9.40 10.78 2.02
CA MET A 46 8.52 11.30 3.06
C MET A 46 8.16 12.74 2.71
N ARG A 47 6.88 13.02 2.49
CA ARG A 47 6.38 14.27 1.92
C ARG A 47 5.49 14.99 2.93
N ALA A 48 5.76 16.27 3.16
CA ALA A 48 4.80 17.11 3.86
C ALA A 48 3.47 17.15 3.09
N LEU A 49 2.34 17.14 3.80
CA LEU A 49 1.01 17.15 3.17
C LEU A 49 0.82 18.35 2.22
N VAL A 50 1.39 19.50 2.56
CA VAL A 50 1.33 20.74 1.75
C VAL A 50 1.92 20.59 0.34
N LEU A 51 2.84 19.63 0.11
CA LEU A 51 3.37 19.38 -1.23
C LEU A 51 2.30 18.89 -2.21
N LYS A 52 1.27 18.18 -1.71
CA LYS A 52 0.17 17.63 -2.52
C LYS A 52 -1.12 18.43 -2.36
N TYR A 53 -1.35 19.00 -1.18
CA TYR A 53 -2.59 19.68 -0.81
C TYR A 53 -2.34 21.16 -0.49
N SER A 54 -1.59 21.87 -1.33
CA SER A 54 -1.16 23.25 -1.10
C SER A 54 -2.30 24.26 -0.88
N HIS A 55 -3.48 23.99 -1.44
CA HIS A 55 -4.68 24.82 -1.27
C HIS A 55 -5.42 24.58 0.05
N ASP A 56 -5.12 23.48 0.76
CA ASP A 56 -5.76 23.16 2.02
C ASP A 56 -5.07 23.91 3.18
N PRO A 57 -5.78 24.83 3.88
CA PRO A 57 -5.16 25.59 4.96
C PRO A 57 -4.78 24.71 6.16
N ASN A 58 -5.43 23.57 6.37
CA ASN A 58 -5.18 22.69 7.52
C ASN A 58 -3.80 22.02 7.45
N VAL A 59 -3.24 21.87 6.25
CA VAL A 59 -1.96 21.16 6.06
C VAL A 59 -0.73 22.06 6.05
N ARG A 60 -0.91 23.40 6.03
CA ARG A 60 0.18 24.37 5.86
C ARG A 60 1.23 24.30 6.97
N CYS A 61 0.78 24.06 8.20
CA CYS A 61 1.62 23.95 9.38
C CYS A 61 1.57 22.52 9.98
N MET A 62 1.14 21.53 9.19
CA MET A 62 1.08 20.15 9.67
C MET A 62 2.49 19.57 9.77
N ASP A 63 2.91 19.24 10.99
CA ASP A 63 4.22 18.67 11.32
C ASP A 63 4.14 17.27 11.96
N SER A 64 2.93 16.81 12.27
CA SER A 64 2.67 15.54 12.96
C SER A 64 2.13 14.43 12.06
N GLU A 65 1.98 14.71 10.76
CA GLU A 65 1.45 13.79 9.74
C GLU A 65 2.17 14.03 8.41
N TYR A 66 2.35 12.99 7.61
CA TYR A 66 3.05 13.07 6.34
C TYR A 66 2.52 12.05 5.33
N LEU A 67 2.78 12.28 4.05
CA LEU A 67 2.62 11.24 3.04
C LEU A 67 3.90 10.43 2.91
N PHE A 68 3.76 9.11 2.81
CA PHE A 68 4.86 8.22 2.48
C PHE A 68 4.68 7.73 1.04
N GLY A 69 5.47 8.30 0.14
CA GLY A 69 5.25 8.23 -1.30
C GLY A 69 3.93 8.88 -1.70
N ASP A 70 3.25 8.30 -2.69
CA ASP A 70 1.98 8.82 -3.20
C ASP A 70 0.73 8.22 -2.57
N SER A 71 0.88 7.06 -1.93
CA SER A 71 -0.23 6.19 -1.55
C SER A 71 -0.57 6.23 -0.07
N PHE A 72 0.40 6.44 0.83
CA PHE A 72 0.17 6.37 2.26
C PHE A 72 0.10 7.75 2.91
N LEU A 73 -0.80 7.92 3.88
CA LEU A 73 -0.76 8.95 4.91
C LEU A 73 -0.42 8.29 6.24
N VAL A 74 0.59 8.83 6.91
CA VAL A 74 1.14 8.30 8.17
C VAL A 74 1.00 9.37 9.26
N ALA A 75 0.46 8.98 10.41
CA ALA A 75 0.25 9.89 11.54
C ALA A 75 0.81 9.28 12.85
N PRO A 76 2.14 9.42 13.11
CA PRO A 76 2.81 8.80 14.28
C PRO A 76 2.31 9.31 15.64
N VAL A 77 2.17 8.46 16.66
CA VAL A 77 1.83 8.93 18.01
C VAL A 77 3.07 9.51 18.69
N LEU A 78 3.08 10.83 18.92
CA LEU A 78 4.25 11.55 19.46
C LEU A 78 4.16 11.85 20.96
N GLU A 79 2.96 11.79 21.54
CA GLU A 79 2.72 12.07 22.96
C GLU A 79 2.87 10.79 23.80
N ARG A 80 3.69 10.86 24.86
CA ARG A 80 3.90 9.75 25.77
C ARG A 80 2.59 9.34 26.45
N GLY A 81 2.25 8.06 26.36
CA GLY A 81 1.07 7.49 27.04
C GLY A 81 -0.25 7.72 26.31
N ALA A 82 -0.26 8.50 25.21
CA ALA A 82 -1.44 8.64 24.38
C ALA A 82 -1.89 7.28 23.82
N ARG A 83 -3.21 7.08 23.76
CA ARG A 83 -3.87 5.90 23.17
C ARG A 83 -4.86 6.29 22.06
N ARG A 84 -4.93 7.58 21.76
CA ARG A 84 -5.70 8.19 20.69
C ARG A 84 -4.94 9.40 20.19
N ARG A 85 -5.14 9.78 18.95
CA ARG A 85 -4.69 11.08 18.43
C ARG A 85 -5.68 11.63 17.43
N MET A 86 -5.66 12.95 17.26
CA MET A 86 -6.31 13.58 16.12
C MET A 86 -5.52 13.23 14.85
N VAL A 87 -6.24 12.85 13.80
CA VAL A 87 -5.70 12.62 12.46
C VAL A 87 -6.47 13.48 11.48
N TYR A 88 -5.78 14.27 10.64
CA TYR A 88 -6.41 14.98 9.55
C TYR A 88 -6.29 14.20 8.25
N LEU A 89 -7.42 13.95 7.59
CA LEU A 89 -7.43 13.39 6.25
C LEU A 89 -7.74 14.50 5.26
N PRO A 90 -6.80 14.86 4.35
CA PRO A 90 -7.07 15.81 3.27
C PRO A 90 -8.13 15.30 2.29
N VAL A 91 -8.55 16.16 1.36
CA VAL A 91 -9.53 15.80 0.32
C VAL A 91 -9.19 14.49 -0.41
N GLY A 92 -10.20 13.61 -0.51
CA GLY A 92 -10.09 12.29 -1.14
C GLY A 92 -10.73 11.19 -0.29
N GLU A 93 -10.71 9.97 -0.80
CA GLU A 93 -11.08 8.78 -0.04
C GLU A 93 -9.82 8.06 0.46
N TRP A 94 -9.82 7.73 1.74
CA TRP A 94 -8.70 7.12 2.44
C TRP A 94 -9.18 5.83 3.10
N VAL A 95 -8.43 4.75 2.93
CA VAL A 95 -8.73 3.45 3.52
C VAL A 95 -7.83 3.26 4.71
N ASP A 96 -8.39 3.01 5.88
CA ASP A 96 -7.62 2.58 7.04
C ASP A 96 -6.91 1.26 6.71
N TYR A 97 -5.58 1.24 6.83
CA TYR A 97 -4.77 0.08 6.45
C TYR A 97 -5.09 -1.17 7.30
N TRP A 98 -5.54 -0.98 8.54
CA TRP A 98 -5.82 -2.04 9.49
C TRP A 98 -7.27 -2.51 9.42
N SER A 99 -8.23 -1.59 9.56
CA SER A 99 -9.66 -1.93 9.62
C SER A 99 -10.30 -2.09 8.25
N ARG A 100 -9.65 -1.58 7.19
CA ARG A 100 -10.18 -1.50 5.82
C ARG A 100 -11.38 -0.57 5.66
N GLU A 101 -11.71 0.21 6.68
CA GLU A 101 -12.78 1.19 6.60
C GLU A 101 -12.40 2.36 5.69
N VAL A 102 -13.35 2.80 4.87
CA VAL A 102 -13.20 3.97 4.00
C VAL A 102 -13.61 5.24 4.76
N GLN A 103 -12.72 6.22 4.76
CA GLN A 103 -12.90 7.54 5.33
C GLN A 103 -12.85 8.60 4.23
N ARG A 104 -13.80 9.53 4.22
CA ARG A 104 -13.85 10.63 3.24
C ARG A 104 -13.31 11.91 3.87
N GLY A 105 -12.24 12.44 3.29
CA GLY A 105 -11.72 13.77 3.61
C GLY A 105 -12.33 14.86 2.74
N PRO A 106 -12.20 16.15 3.11
CA PRO A 106 -11.42 16.64 4.24
C PRO A 106 -12.13 16.41 5.59
N THR A 107 -11.45 15.78 6.56
CA THR A 107 -12.04 15.54 7.89
C THR A 107 -10.99 15.34 8.98
N TRP A 108 -11.37 15.60 10.23
CA TRP A 108 -10.60 15.28 11.41
C TRP A 108 -11.17 14.03 12.09
N LEU A 109 -10.31 13.06 12.37
CA LEU A 109 -10.65 11.83 13.07
C LEU A 109 -10.05 11.85 14.47
N ASN A 110 -10.86 11.51 15.48
CA ASN A 110 -10.34 11.12 16.79
C ASN A 110 -10.00 9.62 16.73
N TYR A 111 -8.78 9.27 16.35
CA TYR A 111 -8.41 7.92 15.97
C TYR A 111 -7.92 7.09 17.18
N PRO A 112 -8.43 5.86 17.43
CA PRO A 112 -7.86 4.94 18.41
C PRO A 112 -6.46 4.47 18.00
N ALA A 113 -5.45 4.84 18.77
CA ALA A 113 -4.05 4.49 18.51
C ALA A 113 -3.44 3.83 19.76
N PRO A 114 -3.84 2.59 20.10
CA PRO A 114 -3.15 1.82 21.12
C PRO A 114 -1.68 1.62 20.72
N LEU A 115 -0.84 1.17 21.67
CA LEU A 115 0.62 1.19 21.54
C LEU A 115 1.13 0.51 20.27
N GLU A 116 0.47 -0.56 19.85
CA GLU A 116 0.79 -1.41 18.71
C GLU A 116 0.26 -0.90 17.36
N ILE A 117 -0.57 0.14 17.35
CA ILE A 117 -1.23 0.67 16.14
C ILE A 117 -0.69 2.06 15.78
N LEU A 118 -0.02 2.13 14.64
CA LEU A 118 0.32 3.34 13.93
C LEU A 118 -0.86 3.72 13.02
N PRO A 119 -1.51 4.88 13.20
CA PRO A 119 -2.52 5.35 12.26
C PRO A 119 -1.89 5.48 10.86
N LEU A 120 -2.40 4.67 9.93
CA LEU A 120 -1.87 4.47 8.60
C LEU A 120 -3.04 4.34 7.62
N PHE A 121 -3.07 5.19 6.61
CA PHE A 121 -4.15 5.25 5.64
C PHE A 121 -3.60 5.13 4.23
N VAL A 122 -4.33 4.41 3.38
CA VAL A 122 -4.03 4.27 1.96
C VAL A 122 -5.02 5.10 1.16
N ARG A 123 -4.54 5.95 0.27
CA ARG A 123 -5.40 6.69 -0.64
C ARG A 123 -6.08 5.72 -1.61
N ARG A 124 -7.40 5.82 -1.81
CA ARG A 124 -8.04 5.10 -2.92
C ARG A 124 -7.48 5.59 -4.26
N GLY A 125 -7.40 4.69 -5.23
CA GLY A 125 -6.66 4.86 -6.47
C GLY A 125 -5.29 4.16 -6.44
N ALA A 126 -4.75 3.83 -5.26
CA ALA A 126 -3.41 3.29 -5.12
C ALA A 126 -3.29 1.84 -5.61
N ILE A 127 -2.11 1.53 -6.15
CA ILE A 127 -1.58 0.18 -6.35
C ILE A 127 -0.32 0.11 -5.48
N ILE A 128 -0.29 -0.81 -4.53
CA ILE A 128 0.85 -0.98 -3.62
C ILE A 128 1.50 -2.33 -3.94
N PRO A 129 2.64 -2.34 -4.67
CA PRO A 129 3.39 -3.57 -4.83
C PRO A 129 4.08 -3.92 -3.50
N MET A 130 3.82 -5.14 -3.04
CA MET A 130 4.43 -5.71 -1.85
C MET A 130 5.20 -6.99 -2.20
N GLY A 131 6.30 -7.22 -1.51
CA GLY A 131 7.01 -8.50 -1.52
C GLY A 131 6.30 -9.54 -0.64
N PRO A 132 6.76 -10.79 -0.72
CA PRO A 132 6.31 -11.85 0.18
C PRO A 132 6.76 -11.59 1.63
N ASP A 133 6.21 -12.36 2.56
CA ASP A 133 6.65 -12.34 3.95
C ASP A 133 8.09 -12.89 4.06
N VAL A 134 9.06 -11.97 4.19
CA VAL A 134 10.49 -12.24 4.39
C VAL A 134 10.97 -11.67 5.72
N ASP A 135 11.99 -12.28 6.32
CA ASP A 135 12.65 -11.79 7.53
C ASP A 135 13.80 -10.80 7.20
N HIS A 136 14.34 -10.80 5.98
CA HIS A 136 15.36 -9.85 5.50
C HIS A 136 15.28 -9.59 3.98
N ALA A 137 15.93 -8.51 3.50
CA ALA A 137 15.75 -8.00 2.12
C ALA A 137 16.28 -8.95 1.05
N ASP A 138 17.37 -9.66 1.35
CA ASP A 138 18.03 -10.58 0.41
C ASP A 138 17.46 -12.01 0.47
N GLN A 139 16.39 -12.23 1.24
CA GLN A 139 15.78 -13.55 1.36
C GLN A 139 15.05 -13.90 0.06
N SER A 140 15.62 -14.82 -0.70
CA SER A 140 14.97 -15.35 -1.89
C SER A 140 13.79 -16.24 -1.50
N ILE A 141 12.58 -15.77 -1.76
CA ILE A 141 11.36 -16.58 -1.74
C ILE A 141 10.90 -16.71 -3.19
N ASN A 142 10.54 -17.94 -3.60
CA ASN A 142 9.85 -18.22 -4.87
C ASN A 142 8.38 -17.73 -4.84
N ALA A 143 8.15 -16.52 -4.34
CA ALA A 143 6.84 -15.90 -4.27
C ALA A 143 6.89 -14.56 -5.01
N GLY A 144 5.94 -14.35 -5.92
CA GLY A 144 5.83 -13.11 -6.66
C GLY A 144 5.32 -11.94 -5.81
N LEU A 145 5.17 -10.81 -6.46
CA LEU A 145 4.64 -9.61 -5.82
C LEU A 145 3.17 -9.79 -5.44
N ILE A 146 2.77 -9.17 -4.35
CA ILE A 146 1.37 -8.89 -4.06
C ILE A 146 1.09 -7.49 -4.60
N LEU A 147 0.15 -7.37 -5.54
CA LEU A 147 -0.37 -6.10 -6.01
C LEU A 147 -1.62 -5.77 -5.19
N ASP A 148 -1.43 -4.99 -4.11
CA ASP A 148 -2.51 -4.57 -3.21
C ASP A 148 -3.16 -3.30 -3.77
N VAL A 149 -4.31 -3.46 -4.43
CA VAL A 149 -5.02 -2.44 -5.19
C VAL A 149 -6.18 -1.90 -4.35
N TYR A 150 -6.35 -0.57 -4.36
CA TYR A 150 -7.41 0.16 -3.68
C TYR A 150 -8.27 0.86 -4.74
N PRO A 151 -9.24 0.17 -5.36
CA PRO A 151 -9.88 0.64 -6.58
C PRO A 151 -10.65 1.96 -6.43
N THR A 152 -10.55 2.79 -7.47
CA THR A 152 -11.50 3.88 -7.86
C THR A 152 -11.80 3.70 -9.35
N ASP A 153 -11.91 4.76 -10.13
CA ASP A 153 -12.09 4.70 -11.59
C ASP A 153 -10.79 4.30 -12.32
N GLY A 154 -9.65 4.48 -11.67
CA GLY A 154 -8.35 4.05 -12.20
C GLY A 154 -7.20 4.28 -11.24
N GLY A 155 -6.05 3.74 -11.61
CA GLY A 155 -4.82 3.89 -10.84
C GLY A 155 -3.60 3.50 -11.64
N TYR A 156 -2.44 3.94 -11.16
CA TYR A 156 -1.17 3.78 -11.85
C TYR A 156 -0.03 3.68 -10.84
N PHE A 157 0.95 2.83 -11.13
CA PHE A 157 2.19 2.71 -10.40
C PHE A 157 3.33 2.28 -11.31
N MET A 158 4.50 2.91 -11.16
CA MET A 158 5.73 2.50 -11.83
C MET A 158 6.62 1.74 -10.86
N LEU A 159 6.78 0.44 -11.08
CA LEU A 159 7.63 -0.43 -10.27
C LEU A 159 9.07 -0.37 -10.76
N TYR A 160 9.96 0.19 -9.95
CA TYR A 160 11.41 0.14 -10.20
C TYR A 160 12.03 -1.06 -9.52
N ARG A 161 13.08 -1.60 -10.14
CA ARG A 161 13.90 -2.69 -9.61
C ARG A 161 15.35 -2.44 -9.99
N GLU A 162 16.24 -2.99 -9.18
CA GLU A 162 17.67 -2.96 -9.47
C GLU A 162 17.95 -3.74 -10.77
N ASP A 163 18.76 -3.14 -11.65
CA ASP A 163 19.25 -3.71 -12.90
C ASP A 163 18.19 -4.26 -13.87
N ARG A 164 16.94 -3.80 -13.77
CA ARG A 164 15.86 -4.19 -14.69
C ARG A 164 15.05 -2.98 -15.15
N PRO A 165 14.51 -3.01 -16.38
CA PRO A 165 13.55 -2.01 -16.81
C PRO A 165 12.37 -1.92 -15.83
N PRO A 166 11.82 -0.71 -15.61
CA PRO A 166 10.67 -0.54 -14.76
C PRO A 166 9.45 -1.26 -15.35
N VAL A 167 8.54 -1.69 -14.49
CA VAL A 167 7.27 -2.30 -14.88
C VAL A 167 6.16 -1.30 -14.62
N GLU A 168 5.40 -0.97 -15.65
CA GLU A 168 4.22 -0.14 -15.54
C GLU A 168 3.03 -1.01 -15.13
N ILE A 169 2.33 -0.59 -14.08
CA ILE A 169 1.14 -1.26 -13.57
C ILE A 169 0.02 -0.23 -13.52
N SER A 170 -1.06 -0.47 -14.23
CA SER A 170 -2.20 0.44 -14.25
C SER A 170 -3.51 -0.32 -14.20
N TYR A 171 -4.57 0.32 -13.75
CA TYR A 171 -5.92 -0.22 -13.91
C TYR A 171 -6.91 0.87 -14.27
N THR A 172 -7.99 0.45 -14.90
CA THR A 172 -9.22 1.22 -15.08
C THR A 172 -10.37 0.40 -14.50
N ALA A 173 -11.35 1.05 -13.88
CA ALA A 173 -12.56 0.40 -13.47
C ALA A 173 -13.79 1.19 -13.89
N ASP A 174 -14.82 0.44 -14.29
CA ASP A 174 -16.16 0.93 -14.58
C ASP A 174 -17.20 0.11 -13.80
N ASP A 175 -18.47 0.37 -14.05
CA ASP A 175 -19.58 -0.33 -13.40
C ASP A 175 -19.65 -1.83 -13.74
N MET A 176 -18.98 -2.27 -14.82
CA MET A 176 -19.00 -3.66 -15.28
C MET A 176 -17.75 -4.43 -14.87
N ALA A 177 -16.57 -3.80 -14.94
CA ALA A 177 -15.31 -4.50 -14.76
C ALA A 177 -14.17 -3.59 -14.27
N LEU A 178 -13.22 -4.21 -13.57
CA LEU A 178 -11.88 -3.68 -13.36
C LEU A 178 -10.92 -4.37 -14.34
N ARG A 179 -10.10 -3.59 -15.04
CA ARG A 179 -9.07 -4.07 -15.98
C ARG A 179 -7.71 -3.58 -15.51
N LEU A 180 -6.84 -4.51 -15.11
CA LEU A 180 -5.47 -4.28 -14.67
C LEU A 180 -4.52 -4.64 -15.83
N SER A 181 -3.64 -3.72 -16.19
CA SER A 181 -2.57 -3.92 -17.17
C SER A 181 -1.21 -3.92 -16.49
N ILE A 182 -0.35 -4.85 -16.92
CA ILE A 182 1.03 -4.97 -16.46
C ILE A 182 1.92 -4.95 -17.71
N GLN A 183 2.71 -3.89 -17.85
CA GLN A 183 3.63 -3.72 -18.98
C GLN A 183 5.08 -3.81 -18.49
N GLY A 184 5.72 -4.92 -18.83
CA GLY A 184 7.07 -5.27 -18.40
C GLY A 184 7.11 -6.68 -17.80
N GLU A 185 8.32 -7.17 -17.50
CA GLU A 185 8.52 -8.55 -17.06
C GLU A 185 8.50 -8.66 -15.53
N LEU A 186 7.64 -9.50 -14.98
CA LEU A 186 7.67 -9.86 -13.56
C LEU A 186 8.60 -11.06 -13.33
N SER A 187 9.23 -11.13 -12.16
CA SER A 187 10.16 -12.23 -11.83
C SER A 187 9.43 -13.53 -11.47
N ALA A 188 8.16 -13.43 -11.08
CA ALA A 188 7.32 -14.55 -10.66
C ALA A 188 5.83 -14.14 -10.78
N PRO A 189 4.90 -15.11 -10.84
CA PRO A 189 3.46 -14.82 -10.87
C PRO A 189 3.03 -14.00 -9.65
N PRO A 190 2.37 -12.84 -9.83
CA PRO A 190 1.93 -12.03 -8.71
C PRO A 190 0.58 -12.52 -8.15
N ILE A 191 0.26 -12.07 -6.94
CA ILE A 191 -1.08 -12.14 -6.37
C ILE A 191 -1.71 -10.76 -6.51
N VAL A 192 -2.93 -10.68 -7.03
CA VAL A 192 -3.69 -9.41 -7.08
C VAL A 192 -4.70 -9.40 -5.94
N VAL A 193 -4.66 -8.35 -5.11
CA VAL A 193 -5.63 -8.12 -4.04
C VAL A 193 -6.41 -6.86 -4.38
N LEU A 194 -7.72 -6.99 -4.54
CA LEU A 194 -8.63 -5.85 -4.77
C LEU A 194 -9.38 -5.56 -3.46
N ASN A 195 -9.04 -4.47 -2.80
CA ASN A 195 -9.75 -4.02 -1.60
C ASN A 195 -11.15 -3.49 -1.96
N ASP A 196 -12.13 -3.64 -1.07
CA ASP A 196 -13.51 -3.17 -1.30
C ASP A 196 -14.13 -3.72 -2.61
N PHE A 197 -13.81 -4.98 -2.93
CA PHE A 197 -14.26 -5.69 -4.12
C PHE A 197 -14.78 -7.08 -3.70
N PRO A 198 -16.00 -7.16 -3.13
CA PRO A 198 -16.43 -8.33 -2.36
C PRO A 198 -16.71 -9.57 -3.20
N SER A 199 -16.96 -9.42 -4.50
CA SER A 199 -17.24 -10.54 -5.39
C SER A 199 -16.88 -10.23 -6.84
N ALA A 200 -16.57 -11.28 -7.58
CA ALA A 200 -16.42 -11.25 -9.03
C ALA A 200 -17.29 -12.35 -9.65
N ARG A 201 -17.99 -12.03 -10.74
CA ARG A 201 -18.70 -13.02 -11.56
C ARG A 201 -17.75 -13.83 -12.42
N ARG A 202 -16.67 -13.19 -12.88
CA ARG A 202 -15.70 -13.79 -13.79
C ARG A 202 -14.37 -13.07 -13.68
N VAL A 203 -13.28 -13.85 -13.71
CA VAL A 203 -11.92 -13.33 -13.87
C VAL A 203 -11.33 -13.89 -15.17
N THR A 204 -10.66 -13.03 -15.94
CA THR A 204 -9.85 -13.44 -17.08
C THR A 204 -8.44 -12.91 -16.95
N VAL A 205 -7.46 -13.72 -17.35
CA VAL A 205 -6.03 -13.38 -17.38
C VAL A 205 -5.55 -13.57 -18.81
N ASN A 206 -4.96 -12.55 -19.41
CA ASN A 206 -4.58 -12.51 -20.83
C ASN A 206 -5.75 -13.01 -21.73
N HIS A 207 -6.95 -12.51 -21.45
CA HIS A 207 -8.22 -12.86 -22.12
C HIS A 207 -8.69 -14.33 -22.00
N ARG A 208 -8.06 -15.14 -21.15
CA ARG A 208 -8.49 -16.53 -20.88
C ARG A 208 -9.20 -16.63 -19.53
N PRO A 209 -10.26 -17.44 -19.39
CA PRO A 209 -10.89 -17.69 -18.11
C PRO A 209 -9.87 -18.16 -17.07
N HIS A 210 -9.91 -17.56 -15.88
CA HIS A 210 -8.98 -17.87 -14.81
C HIS A 210 -9.75 -18.23 -13.55
N GLY A 211 -9.58 -19.46 -13.04
CA GLY A 211 -10.39 -20.09 -11.99
C GLY A 211 -9.99 -19.83 -10.53
N ARG A 212 -8.83 -19.22 -10.26
CA ARG A 212 -8.24 -19.18 -8.91
C ARG A 212 -8.37 -17.80 -8.27
N TRP A 213 -9.56 -17.53 -7.73
CA TRP A 213 -9.82 -16.34 -6.92
C TRP A 213 -10.73 -16.66 -5.74
N ARG A 214 -10.67 -15.84 -4.69
CA ARG A 214 -11.52 -15.97 -3.50
C ARG A 214 -11.86 -14.60 -2.92
N ALA A 215 -12.98 -14.51 -2.22
CA ALA A 215 -13.29 -13.35 -1.39
C ALA A 215 -12.58 -13.49 -0.03
N GLU A 216 -11.87 -12.46 0.41
CA GLU A 216 -11.14 -12.45 1.67
C GLU A 216 -11.11 -11.02 2.23
N GLY A 217 -11.45 -10.83 3.52
CA GLY A 217 -11.34 -9.53 4.18
C GLY A 217 -12.16 -8.38 3.55
N GLY A 218 -13.29 -8.68 2.89
CA GLY A 218 -14.10 -7.69 2.16
C GLY A 218 -13.55 -7.32 0.77
N GLY A 219 -12.47 -7.96 0.33
CA GLY A 219 -11.89 -7.82 -1.00
C GLY A 219 -11.84 -9.13 -1.80
N LEU A 220 -11.15 -9.06 -2.93
CA LEU A 220 -10.93 -10.19 -3.84
C LEU A 220 -9.43 -10.51 -3.92
N VAL A 221 -9.06 -11.77 -3.72
CA VAL A 221 -7.69 -12.26 -3.91
C VAL A 221 -7.64 -13.14 -5.14
N ILE A 222 -6.75 -12.84 -6.09
CA ILE A 222 -6.58 -13.55 -7.35
C ILE A 222 -5.15 -14.09 -7.42
N GLU A 223 -5.01 -15.41 -7.55
CA GLU A 223 -3.71 -16.08 -7.59
C GLU A 223 -3.31 -16.39 -9.02
N LEU A 224 -2.40 -15.58 -9.57
CA LEU A 224 -1.92 -15.81 -10.93
C LEU A 224 -0.91 -16.96 -10.97
N THR A 225 -0.89 -17.66 -12.11
CA THR A 225 -0.05 -18.86 -12.30
C THR A 225 1.10 -18.65 -13.27
N SER A 226 1.23 -17.46 -13.86
CA SER A 226 2.32 -17.09 -14.77
C SER A 226 2.83 -15.67 -14.47
N ALA A 227 4.13 -15.46 -14.71
CA ALA A 227 4.75 -14.14 -14.67
C ALA A 227 4.48 -13.31 -15.94
N ASP A 228 4.09 -13.96 -17.04
CA ASP A 228 3.76 -13.32 -18.34
C ASP A 228 2.35 -12.73 -18.36
N VAL A 229 1.85 -12.28 -17.21
CA VAL A 229 0.56 -11.60 -17.13
C VAL A 229 0.70 -10.18 -17.67
N THR A 230 -0.14 -9.84 -18.64
CA THR A 230 -0.22 -8.47 -19.18
C THR A 230 -1.59 -7.83 -18.97
N ASP A 231 -2.63 -8.65 -18.81
CA ASP A 231 -4.01 -8.22 -18.56
C ASP A 231 -4.68 -9.11 -17.51
N VAL A 232 -5.35 -8.48 -16.53
CA VAL A 232 -6.30 -9.13 -15.62
C VAL A 232 -7.59 -8.35 -15.65
N THR A 233 -8.69 -8.98 -16.10
CA THR A 233 -10.02 -8.38 -16.08
C THR A 233 -10.91 -9.09 -15.06
N VAL A 234 -11.53 -8.32 -14.17
CA VAL A 234 -12.42 -8.77 -13.10
C VAL A 234 -13.80 -8.18 -13.32
N TRP A 235 -14.78 -9.03 -13.61
CA TRP A 235 -16.16 -8.63 -13.89
C TRP A 235 -17.01 -8.67 -12.61
N ARG A 236 -17.81 -7.62 -12.40
CA ARG A 236 -18.80 -7.51 -11.30
C ARG A 236 -20.07 -8.31 -11.58
#